data_AF-A0A2T6N958-F1
#
_entry.id   AF-A0A2T6N958-F1
#
_cell.length_a   1.000
_cell.length_b   1.000
_cell.length_c   1.000
_cell.angle_alpha   90.00
_cell.angle_beta   90.00
_cell.angle_gamma   90.00
#
_symmetry.space_group_name_H-M   'P 1'
#
loop_
_entity.id
_entity.type
_entity.pdbx_description
1 polymer ?
#
loop_
_entity_poly.entity_id
_entity_poly.type
_entity_poly.pdbx_seq_one_letter_code
_entity_poly.pdbx_strand_id
1 'polypeptide(L)' 'MPKNAIQFQKGLGLHEFLEKYGTDAQCAKALYQLRWPTGYVCPECGNITGCKLKN' A
#
# COMPACT_ATOMS: atom_id res chain seq x y z
N MET A 1 19.56 7.05 28.42
CA MET A 1 19.02 7.85 27.29
C MET A 1 17.90 7.05 26.64
N PRO A 2 16.68 7.57 26.46
CA PRO A 2 15.64 6.85 25.74
C PRO A 2 16.04 6.72 24.26
N LYS A 3 16.00 5.49 23.72
CA LYS A 3 16.25 5.26 22.28
C LYS A 3 15.00 5.68 21.51
N ASN A 4 15.17 6.53 20.50
CA ASN A 4 14.08 6.93 19.62
C ASN A 4 13.69 5.73 18.72
N ALA A 5 12.48 5.21 18.90
CA ALA A 5 12.01 4.04 18.17
C ALA A 5 11.99 4.24 16.65
N ILE A 6 11.84 5.48 16.16
CA ILE A 6 11.85 5.82 14.72
C ILE A 6 13.25 5.66 14.11
N GLN A 7 14.30 6.00 14.87
CA GLN A 7 15.69 5.91 14.39
C GLN A 7 16.20 4.47 14.28
N PHE A 8 15.56 3.51 14.95
CA PHE A 8 15.98 2.11 15.00
C PHE A 8 14.92 1.15 14.46
N GLN A 9 14.05 1.64 13.56
CA GLN A 9 13.10 0.76 12.87
C GLN A 9 13.86 -0.23 11.98
N LYS A 10 13.50 -1.52 12.08
CA LYS A 10 13.99 -2.52 11.13
C LYS A 10 13.51 -2.15 9.73
N GLY A 11 14.44 -1.81 8.86
CA GLY A 11 14.14 -1.48 7.48
C GLY A 11 13.64 -2.69 6.69
N LEU A 12 12.99 -2.40 5.57
CA LEU A 12 12.61 -3.39 4.57
C LEU A 12 13.80 -3.61 3.63
N GLY A 13 14.32 -4.84 3.56
CA GLY A 13 15.41 -5.16 2.65
C GLY A 13 14.97 -5.10 1.19
N LEU A 14 15.92 -4.90 0.26
CA LEU A 14 15.60 -4.78 -1.17
C LEU A 14 14.90 -6.04 -1.73
N HIS A 15 15.35 -7.24 -1.34
CA HIS A 15 14.72 -8.48 -1.78
C HIS A 15 13.25 -8.56 -1.33
N GLU A 16 13.00 -8.34 -0.03
CA GLU A 16 11.65 -8.34 0.54
C GLU A 16 10.77 -7.22 -0.04
N PHE A 17 11.37 -6.09 -0.41
CA PHE A 17 10.69 -5.02 -1.15
C PHE A 17 10.26 -5.50 -2.53
N LEU A 18 11.15 -6.13 -3.29
CA LEU A 18 10.84 -6.62 -4.63
C LEU A 18 9.83 -7.79 -4.61
N GLU A 19 9.85 -8.63 -3.59
CA GLU A 19 8.81 -9.66 -3.41
C GLU A 19 7.41 -9.04 -3.22
N LYS A 20 7.33 -7.90 -2.52
CA LYS A 20 6.07 -7.21 -2.23
C LYS A 20 5.61 -6.25 -3.33
N TYR A 21 6.54 -5.62 -4.04
CA TYR A 21 6.27 -4.48 -4.94
C TYR A 21 6.98 -4.53 -6.29
N GLY A 22 7.65 -5.64 -6.64
CA GLY A 22 8.58 -5.72 -7.78
C GLY A 22 7.96 -5.61 -9.18
N THR A 23 6.64 -5.66 -9.31
CA THR A 23 5.92 -5.45 -10.57
C THR A 23 4.83 -4.40 -10.41
N ASP A 24 4.44 -3.74 -11.50
CA ASP A 24 3.34 -2.78 -11.53
C ASP A 24 2.04 -3.35 -10.97
N ALA A 25 1.76 -4.63 -11.24
CA ALA A 25 0.58 -5.31 -10.72
C ALA A 25 0.63 -5.49 -9.21
N GLN A 26 1.77 -5.93 -8.67
CA GLN A 26 1.98 -6.07 -7.22
C GLN A 26 1.91 -4.71 -6.51
N CYS A 27 2.62 -3.71 -7.04
CA CYS A 27 2.64 -2.36 -6.50
C CYS A 27 1.24 -1.73 -6.49
N ALA A 28 0.51 -1.78 -7.61
CA ALA A 28 -0.85 -1.25 -7.68
C ALA A 28 -1.80 -1.94 -6.68
N LYS A 29 -1.71 -3.26 -6.54
CA LYS A 29 -2.50 -4.02 -5.56
C LYS A 29 -2.18 -3.59 -4.13
N ALA A 30 -0.91 -3.45 -3.79
CA ALA A 30 -0.49 -3.07 -2.45
C ALA A 30 -0.90 -1.63 -2.11
N LEU A 31 -0.76 -0.70 -3.05
CA LEU A 31 -1.23 0.68 -2.91
C LEU A 31 -2.75 0.75 -2.71
N TYR A 32 -3.51 -0.04 -3.46
CA TYR A 32 -4.96 -0.09 -3.30
C TYR A 32 -5.35 -0.56 -1.88
N GLN A 33 -4.73 -1.62 -1.39
CA GLN A 33 -4.99 -2.14 -0.03
C GLN A 33 -4.55 -1.16 1.06
N LEU A 34 -3.43 -0.46 0.87
CA LEU A 34 -2.95 0.56 1.80
C LEU A 34 -3.95 1.73 1.90
N ARG A 35 -4.47 2.16 0.75
CA ARG A 35 -5.40 3.29 0.68
C ARG A 35 -6.81 2.92 1.16
N TRP A 36 -7.24 1.69 0.90
CA TRP A 36 -8.55 1.18 1.27
C TRP A 36 -8.45 -0.22 1.89
N PRO A 37 -8.11 -0.31 3.20
CA PRO A 37 -7.89 -1.60 3.88
C PRO A 37 -9.16 -2.47 3.95
N THR A 38 -10.33 -1.84 3.94
CA THR A 38 -11.64 -2.51 4.00
C THR A 38 -12.33 -2.57 2.63
N GLY A 39 -11.62 -2.24 1.56
CA GLY A 39 -12.18 -2.08 0.22
C GLY A 39 -12.60 -0.63 -0.10
N TYR A 40 -12.71 -0.35 -1.40
CA TYR A 40 -13.08 0.97 -1.90
C TYR A 40 -14.55 1.27 -1.60
N VAL A 41 -14.81 2.48 -1.13
CA VAL A 41 -16.16 3.05 -0.99
C VAL A 41 -16.08 4.48 -1.50
N CYS A 42 -16.93 4.83 -2.45
CA CYS A 42 -17.03 6.20 -2.96
C CYS A 42 -17.55 7.13 -1.84
N PRO A 43 -16.86 8.21 -1.49
CA PRO A 43 -17.29 9.10 -0.41
C PRO A 43 -18.55 9.91 -0.77
N GLU A 44 -18.86 10.09 -2.06
CA GLU A 44 -20.02 10.88 -2.49
C GLU A 44 -21.30 10.05 -2.57
N CYS A 45 -21.22 8.79 -2.99
CA CYS A 45 -22.41 7.95 -3.24
C CYS A 45 -22.42 6.60 -2.51
N GLY A 46 -21.38 6.24 -1.77
CA GLY A 46 -21.30 4.99 -1.02
C GLY A 46 -21.12 3.72 -1.88
N ASN A 47 -20.95 3.85 -3.20
CA ASN A 47 -20.75 2.70 -4.08
C ASN A 47 -19.38 2.05 -3.85
N ILE A 48 -19.33 0.72 -3.87
CA ILE A 48 -18.13 -0.10 -3.71
C ILE A 48 -17.43 -0.42 -5.04
N THR A 49 -18.06 -0.08 -6.16
CA THR A 49 -17.53 -0.31 -7.50
C THR A 49 -16.67 0.87 -7.92
N GLY A 50 -15.46 0.61 -8.42
CA GLY A 50 -14.54 1.60 -8.94
C GLY A 50 -13.83 1.12 -10.19
N CYS A 51 -13.28 2.05 -10.96
CA CYS A 51 -12.52 1.75 -12.17
C CYS A 51 -11.02 1.96 -11.91
N LYS A 52 -10.18 1.08 -12.47
CA LYS A 52 -8.74 1.30 -12.53
C LYS A 52 -8.41 2.15 -13.77
N LEU A 53 -7.62 3.20 -13.60
CA LEU A 53 -7.08 3.96 -14.73
C LEU A 53 -6.16 3.06 -15.55
N LYS A 54 -6.34 3.05 -16.88
CA LYS A 54 -5.36 2.46 -17.79
C LYS A 54 -4.27 3.50 -18.04
N ASN A 55 -3.02 3.13 -17.78
CA ASN A 55 -1.86 3.85 -18.28
C ASN A 55 -1.67 3.53 -19.76
#